data_AF-A0A925HPP7-F1
#
_entry.id   AF-A0A925HPP7-F1
#
_cell.length_a   1.000
_cell.length_b   1.000
_cell.length_c   1.000
_cell.angle_alpha   90.00
_cell.angle_beta   90.00
_cell.angle_gamma   90.00
#
_symmetry.space_group_name_H-M   'P 1'
#
loop_
_entity.id
_entity.type
_entity.pdbx_description
1 polymer ?
#
loop_
_entity_poly.entity_id
_entity_poly.type
_entity_poly.pdbx_seq_one_letter_code
_entity_poly.pdbx_strand_id
1 'polypeptide(L)'
;MPPRPVRPVAPTLSPIVLPGAIIPIRNSEWFRPLRPGIKLPPGEIAPDLLRIPVKDADAVMRGIIHLVADIAANTRPSVVWVAGDDELLVQLDATRLTCAPGFITISLFVQCDEVRDVQRIDVAFAVGSPQRPTGLVMSTFDRPQGPAVILDTWGASITAFAWETLVTTAQQLAAGVGKDASGRPLVPGTIAADTNLLLIGAMARNNLAWAGQ
;
A
#
# COMPACT_ATOMS: atom_id res chain seq x y z
N MET A 1 20.80 49.97 -0.01
CA MET A 1 19.78 48.91 -0.02
C MET A 1 20.44 47.67 0.59
N PRO A 2 20.00 47.18 1.77
CA PRO A 2 20.64 46.03 2.40
C PRO A 2 20.35 44.74 1.61
N PRO A 3 21.31 43.81 1.48
CA PRO A 3 21.10 42.55 0.78
C PRO A 3 20.04 41.72 1.52
N ARG A 4 19.09 41.19 0.76
CA ARG A 4 18.00 40.35 1.26
C ARG A 4 18.60 39.04 1.81
N PRO A 5 18.23 38.59 3.02
CA PRO A 5 18.74 37.33 3.56
C PRO A 5 18.34 36.17 2.66
N VAL A 6 19.33 35.37 2.26
CA VAL A 6 19.13 34.14 1.47
C VAL A 6 18.40 33.15 2.37
N ARG A 7 17.17 32.78 1.98
CA ARG A 7 16.40 31.72 2.66
C ARG A 7 17.20 30.41 2.55
N PRO A 8 17.41 29.65 3.63
CA PRO A 8 18.00 28.32 3.53
C PRO A 8 17.19 27.46 2.57
N VAL A 9 17.84 26.92 1.55
CA VAL A 9 17.22 25.93 0.66
C VAL A 9 17.07 24.65 1.50
N ALA A 10 15.83 24.27 1.79
CA ALA A 10 15.55 23.01 2.46
C ALA A 10 16.19 21.86 1.65
N PRO A 11 16.81 20.86 2.29
CA PRO A 11 17.45 19.76 1.57
C PRO A 11 16.43 19.10 0.64
N THR A 12 16.74 19.10 -0.66
CA THR A 12 15.93 18.42 -1.68
C THR A 12 16.04 16.92 -1.44
N LEU A 13 15.06 16.34 -0.76
CA LEU A 13 15.01 14.89 -0.56
C LEU A 13 14.79 14.20 -1.90
N SER A 14 15.62 13.20 -2.19
CA SER A 14 15.49 12.39 -3.41
C SER A 14 14.16 11.64 -3.39
N PRO A 15 13.43 11.59 -4.52
CA PRO A 15 12.20 10.80 -4.61
C PRO A 15 12.50 9.33 -4.30
N ILE A 16 11.62 8.68 -3.56
CA ILE A 16 11.70 7.24 -3.35
C ILE A 16 11.38 6.58 -4.70
N VAL A 17 12.36 5.89 -5.27
CA VAL A 17 12.18 5.11 -6.50
C VAL A 17 11.72 3.73 -6.08
N LEU A 18 10.42 3.48 -6.15
CA LEU A 18 9.84 2.17 -5.91
C LEU A 18 9.92 1.36 -7.22
N PRO A 19 10.28 0.07 -7.17
CA PRO A 19 10.33 -0.78 -8.36
C PRO A 19 8.92 -0.94 -8.97
N GLY A 20 8.59 -0.08 -9.93
CA GLY A 20 7.29 -0.06 -10.63
C GLY A 20 6.52 1.25 -10.51
N ALA A 21 6.93 2.18 -9.63
CA ALA A 21 6.32 3.49 -9.53
C ALA A 21 7.34 4.55 -9.09
N ILE A 22 7.50 5.60 -9.90
CA ILE A 22 8.24 6.80 -9.49
C ILE A 22 7.27 7.59 -8.63
N ILE A 23 7.29 7.37 -7.31
CA ILE A 23 6.42 8.11 -6.38
C ILE A 23 7.27 9.12 -5.62
N PRO A 24 7.23 10.40 -5.99
CA PRO A 24 7.93 11.43 -5.24
C PRO A 24 7.24 11.65 -3.90
N ILE A 25 7.65 10.90 -2.87
CA ILE A 25 7.26 11.19 -1.49
C ILE A 25 8.05 12.42 -1.02
N ARG A 26 7.36 13.53 -0.79
CA ARG A 26 7.97 14.77 -0.28
C ARG A 26 8.05 14.67 1.25
N ASN A 27 9.22 14.97 1.83
CA ASN A 27 9.47 14.92 3.29
C ASN A 27 9.39 13.51 3.91
N SER A 28 10.29 12.63 3.45
CA SER A 28 10.40 11.23 3.86
C SER A 28 11.26 11.00 5.12
N GLU A 29 11.17 11.87 6.14
CA GLU A 29 11.95 11.68 7.40
C GLU A 29 11.63 10.34 8.11
N TRP A 30 10.43 9.81 7.86
CA TRP A 30 9.97 8.50 8.31
C TRP A 30 10.63 7.33 7.57
N PHE A 31 11.30 7.59 6.45
CA PHE A 31 11.90 6.59 5.59
C PHE A 31 13.42 6.59 5.72
N ARG A 32 13.94 5.53 6.34
CA ARG A 32 15.38 5.31 6.52
C ARG A 32 15.76 3.99 5.86
N PRO A 33 16.26 4.01 4.61
CA PRO A 33 16.73 2.78 3.98
C PRO A 33 17.97 2.25 4.72
N LEU A 34 18.23 0.96 4.56
CA LEU A 34 19.49 0.37 5.00
C LEU A 34 20.67 1.11 4.36
N ARG A 35 21.74 1.26 5.13
CA ARG A 35 22.96 1.89 4.61
C ARG A 35 23.47 1.10 3.39
N PRO A 36 24.02 1.77 2.37
CA PRO A 36 24.61 1.10 1.23
C PRO A 36 25.61 0.02 1.66
N GLY A 37 25.52 -1.17 1.06
CA GLY A 37 26.37 -2.33 1.37
C GLY A 37 25.88 -3.21 2.51
N ILE A 38 24.93 -2.76 3.33
CA ILE A 38 24.25 -3.62 4.30
C ILE A 38 23.27 -4.52 3.56
N LYS A 39 23.40 -5.83 3.78
CA LYS A 39 22.49 -6.85 3.27
C LYS A 39 22.05 -7.72 4.42
N LEU A 40 20.74 -7.96 4.51
CA LEU A 40 20.19 -8.79 5.57
C LEU A 40 20.31 -10.29 5.19
N PRO A 41 20.78 -11.16 6.09
CA PRO A 41 20.75 -12.60 5.90
C PRO A 41 19.31 -13.12 5.90
N PRO A 42 19.07 -14.35 5.40
CA PRO A 42 17.72 -14.90 5.26
C PRO A 42 16.91 -14.86 6.57
N GLY A 43 15.68 -14.37 6.51
CA GLY A 43 14.77 -14.28 7.65
C GLY A 43 15.00 -13.12 8.61
N GLU A 44 16.10 -12.37 8.47
CA GLU A 44 16.39 -11.21 9.34
C GLU A 44 15.44 -10.03 9.06
N ILE A 45 14.98 -9.40 10.14
CA ILE A 45 14.09 -8.23 10.10
C ILE A 45 14.96 -6.97 10.08
N ALA A 46 14.59 -5.99 9.25
CA ALA A 46 15.21 -4.69 9.26
C ALA A 46 15.02 -4.01 10.64
N PRO A 47 16.03 -3.31 11.16
CA PRO A 47 15.99 -2.78 12.52
C PRO A 47 14.90 -1.72 12.72
N ASP A 48 14.59 -0.96 11.67
CA ASP A 48 13.63 0.14 11.72
C ASP A 48 12.26 -0.31 11.20
N LEU A 49 11.24 -0.22 12.06
CA LEU A 49 9.85 -0.27 11.65
C LEU A 49 9.51 1.02 10.90
N LEU A 50 9.07 0.91 9.65
CA LEU A 50 8.59 2.07 8.90
C LEU A 50 7.30 2.57 9.54
N ARG A 51 7.26 3.86 9.91
CA ARG A 51 6.08 4.54 10.45
C ARG A 51 5.57 5.54 9.43
N ILE A 52 4.83 5.06 8.44
CA ILE A 52 4.44 5.84 7.26
C ILE A 52 3.19 6.66 7.58
N PRO A 53 3.23 8.00 7.47
CA PRO A 53 2.03 8.83 7.51
C PRO A 53 1.00 8.35 6.50
N VAL A 54 -0.26 8.22 6.91
CA VAL A 54 -1.33 7.68 6.05
C VAL A 54 -1.42 8.39 4.70
N LYS A 55 -1.18 9.70 4.67
CA LYS A 55 -1.14 10.51 3.45
C LYS A 55 -0.07 10.04 2.45
N ASP A 56 1.09 9.64 2.95
CA ASP A 56 2.19 9.16 2.12
C ASP A 56 1.96 7.71 1.70
N ALA A 57 1.42 6.87 2.59
CA ALA A 57 0.99 5.51 2.23
C ALA A 57 -0.08 5.51 1.13
N ASP A 58 -1.07 6.40 1.24
CA ASP A 58 -2.13 6.64 0.28
C ASP A 58 -1.58 7.19 -1.07
N ALA A 59 -0.54 8.02 -1.03
CA ALA A 59 0.17 8.44 -2.24
C ALA A 59 0.93 7.28 -2.90
N VAL A 60 1.57 6.41 -2.11
CA VAL A 60 2.25 5.22 -2.62
C VAL A 60 1.25 4.27 -3.28
N MET A 61 0.16 3.96 -2.58
CA MET A 61 -0.93 3.12 -3.08
C MET A 61 -1.47 3.63 -4.42
N ARG A 62 -1.78 4.94 -4.51
CA ARG A 62 -2.25 5.52 -5.78
C ARG A 62 -1.25 5.44 -6.92
N GLY A 63 0.05 5.56 -6.63
CA GLY A 63 1.07 5.44 -7.68
C GLY A 63 1.25 4.02 -8.20
N ILE A 64 0.80 3.00 -7.47
CA ILE A 64 0.84 1.59 -7.89
C ILE A 64 -0.53 1.03 -8.30
N ILE A 65 -1.61 1.81 -8.19
CA ILE A 65 -2.97 1.31 -8.40
C ILE A 65 -3.19 0.80 -9.84
N HIS A 66 -2.48 1.39 -10.80
CA HIS A 66 -2.48 0.94 -12.20
C HIS A 66 -1.85 -0.45 -12.35
N LEU A 67 -0.77 -0.74 -11.59
CA LEU A 67 -0.15 -2.07 -11.56
C LEU A 67 -1.11 -3.12 -11.02
N VAL A 68 -1.83 -2.79 -9.93
CA VAL A 68 -2.78 -3.71 -9.30
C VAL A 68 -4.00 -3.95 -10.19
N ALA A 69 -4.47 -2.91 -10.88
CA ALA A 69 -5.58 -2.99 -11.82
C ALA A 69 -5.17 -3.54 -13.21
N ASP A 70 -3.90 -3.92 -13.42
CA ASP A 70 -3.34 -4.38 -14.69
C ASP A 70 -3.66 -3.44 -15.88
N ILE A 71 -3.54 -2.13 -15.65
CA ILE A 71 -3.71 -1.11 -16.68
C ILE A 71 -2.42 -0.34 -16.90
N ALA A 72 -2.24 0.15 -18.13
CA ALA A 72 -1.03 0.87 -18.50
C ALA A 72 -0.82 2.13 -17.63
N ALA A 73 0.43 2.39 -17.26
CA ALA A 73 0.77 3.63 -16.57
C ALA A 73 0.38 4.86 -17.43
N ASN A 74 -0.09 5.93 -16.77
CA ASN A 74 -0.53 7.19 -17.39
C ASN A 74 -1.84 7.13 -18.19
N THR A 75 -2.65 6.09 -18.04
CA THR A 75 -4.03 6.09 -18.55
C THR A 75 -4.98 6.79 -17.56
N ARG A 76 -6.26 6.94 -17.95
CA ARG A 76 -7.28 7.38 -17.00
C ARG A 76 -7.38 6.34 -15.88
N PRO A 77 -7.37 6.77 -14.61
CA PRO A 77 -7.41 5.87 -13.45
C PRO A 77 -8.84 5.43 -13.16
N SER A 78 -9.53 4.91 -14.17
CA SER A 78 -10.89 4.41 -14.07
C SER A 78 -11.02 3.18 -14.97
N VAL A 79 -11.63 2.12 -14.44
CA VAL A 79 -11.84 0.86 -15.16
C VAL A 79 -13.30 0.44 -15.04
N VAL A 80 -13.79 -0.29 -16.03
CA VAL A 80 -15.09 -0.95 -15.96
C VAL A 80 -14.83 -2.43 -15.73
N TRP A 81 -15.34 -2.96 -14.63
CA TRP A 81 -15.38 -4.39 -14.39
C TRP A 81 -16.65 -4.95 -15.03
N VAL A 82 -16.57 -6.14 -15.62
CA VAL A 82 -17.67 -6.76 -16.36
C VAL A 82 -17.89 -8.19 -15.86
N ALA A 83 -19.15 -8.54 -15.59
CA ALA A 83 -19.57 -9.86 -15.13
C ALA A 83 -20.89 -10.24 -15.80
N GLY A 84 -20.82 -10.93 -16.94
CA GLY A 84 -22.01 -11.18 -17.77
C GLY A 84 -22.50 -9.87 -18.38
N ASP A 85 -23.75 -9.51 -18.09
CA ASP A 85 -24.37 -8.25 -18.52
C ASP A 85 -24.20 -7.12 -17.49
N ASP A 86 -23.60 -7.40 -16.32
CA ASP A 86 -23.39 -6.43 -15.26
C ASP A 86 -22.08 -5.66 -15.49
N GLU A 87 -22.12 -4.33 -15.31
CA GLU A 87 -20.95 -3.45 -15.41
C GLU A 87 -20.77 -2.62 -14.12
N LEU A 88 -19.54 -2.50 -13.65
CA LEU A 88 -19.18 -1.64 -12.52
C LEU A 88 -18.04 -0.71 -12.91
N LEU A 89 -18.32 0.59 -12.96
CA LEU A 89 -17.29 1.62 -13.07
C LEU A 89 -16.56 1.76 -11.72
N VAL A 90 -15.24 1.60 -11.73
CA VAL A 90 -14.37 1.75 -10.55
C VAL A 90 -13.44 2.95 -10.76
N GLN A 91 -13.49 3.91 -9.85
CA GLN A 91 -12.66 5.12 -9.84
C GLN A 91 -11.38 4.85 -9.01
N LEU A 92 -10.31 4.43 -9.68
CA LEU A 92 -9.08 3.96 -9.04
C LEU A 92 -8.32 5.10 -8.35
N ASP A 93 -8.31 6.31 -8.92
CA ASP A 93 -7.66 7.49 -8.31
C ASP A 93 -8.39 8.03 -7.08
N ALA A 94 -9.68 7.75 -6.99
CA ALA A 94 -10.50 8.06 -5.83
C ALA A 94 -10.23 7.10 -4.67
N THR A 95 -9.58 5.95 -4.90
CA THR A 95 -9.23 4.98 -3.84
C THR A 95 -8.49 5.67 -2.69
N ARG A 96 -8.90 5.38 -1.45
CA ARG A 96 -8.28 5.94 -0.24
C ARG A 96 -7.84 4.85 0.72
N LEU A 97 -6.73 5.10 1.40
CA LEU A 97 -6.27 4.32 2.54
C LEU A 97 -6.44 5.13 3.83
N THR A 98 -7.05 4.54 4.86
CA THR A 98 -7.08 5.09 6.21
C THR A 98 -6.52 4.10 7.23
N CYS A 99 -6.00 4.62 8.35
CA CYS A 99 -5.42 3.81 9.42
C CYS A 99 -5.99 4.20 10.78
N ALA A 100 -6.39 3.19 11.53
CA ALA A 100 -6.71 3.25 12.95
C ALA A 100 -5.90 2.15 13.68
N PRO A 101 -5.77 2.18 15.01
CA PRO A 101 -5.05 1.15 15.75
C PRO A 101 -5.56 -0.27 15.43
N GLY A 102 -4.71 -1.08 14.79
CA GLY A 102 -5.05 -2.45 14.39
C GLY A 102 -5.98 -2.59 13.18
N PHE A 103 -6.30 -1.49 12.48
CA PHE A 103 -7.18 -1.51 11.31
C PHE A 103 -6.65 -0.65 10.16
N ILE A 104 -6.72 -1.20 8.95
CA ILE A 104 -6.52 -0.48 7.71
C ILE A 104 -7.81 -0.56 6.92
N THR A 105 -8.31 0.56 6.41
CA THR A 105 -9.47 0.56 5.52
C THR A 105 -9.06 1.04 4.15
N ILE A 106 -9.41 0.26 3.13
CA ILE A 106 -9.33 0.66 1.73
C ILE A 106 -10.73 1.03 1.27
N SER A 107 -10.90 2.27 0.84
CA SER A 107 -12.16 2.80 0.33
C SER A 107 -12.11 2.87 -1.18
N LEU A 108 -12.98 2.13 -1.86
CA LEU A 108 -13.19 2.21 -3.31
C LEU A 108 -14.41 3.09 -3.60
N PHE A 109 -14.40 3.72 -4.77
CA PHE A 109 -15.51 4.54 -5.26
C PHE A 109 -15.99 3.94 -6.58
N VAL A 110 -17.25 3.51 -6.60
CA VAL A 110 -17.81 2.71 -7.70
C VAL A 110 -19.18 3.23 -8.12
N GLN A 111 -19.58 2.90 -9.34
CA GLN A 111 -20.89 3.26 -9.89
C GLN A 111 -21.37 2.18 -10.86
N CYS A 112 -22.66 1.86 -10.80
CA CYS A 112 -23.37 1.03 -11.76
C CYS A 112 -24.66 1.75 -12.19
N ASP A 113 -25.41 1.21 -13.14
CA ASP A 113 -26.62 1.84 -13.66
C ASP A 113 -27.81 1.77 -12.68
N GLU A 114 -27.86 0.76 -11.80
CA GLU A 114 -28.91 0.65 -10.78
C GLU A 114 -28.73 1.63 -9.62
N VAL A 115 -27.52 2.19 -9.44
CA VAL A 115 -27.22 3.18 -8.39
C VAL A 115 -26.73 4.49 -8.99
N ARG A 116 -27.61 5.50 -8.98
CA ARG A 116 -27.39 6.79 -9.65
C ARG A 116 -26.11 7.53 -9.21
N ASP A 117 -25.79 7.50 -7.93
CA ASP A 117 -24.66 8.22 -7.36
C ASP A 117 -23.46 7.30 -7.15
N VAL A 118 -22.25 7.87 -7.19
CA VAL A 118 -21.01 7.16 -6.84
C VAL A 118 -21.11 6.65 -5.40
N GLN A 119 -20.92 5.35 -5.24
CA GLN A 119 -20.94 4.66 -3.96
C GLN A 119 -19.53 4.46 -3.43
N ARG A 120 -19.34 4.73 -2.14
CA ARG A 120 -18.13 4.38 -1.42
C ARG A 120 -18.29 2.99 -0.81
N ILE A 121 -17.35 2.10 -1.10
CA ILE A 121 -17.30 0.75 -0.53
C ILE A 121 -16.05 0.64 0.34
N ASP A 122 -16.23 0.33 1.62
CA ASP A 122 -15.14 0.24 2.58
C ASP A 122 -14.79 -1.22 2.86
N VAL A 123 -13.54 -1.59 2.58
CA VAL A 123 -12.95 -2.89 2.94
C VAL A 123 -12.00 -2.68 4.11
N ALA A 124 -12.42 -3.15 5.28
CA ALA A 124 -11.64 -3.05 6.51
C ALA A 124 -10.81 -4.33 6.73
N PHE A 125 -9.52 -4.14 7.02
CA PHE A 125 -8.57 -5.17 7.37
C PHE A 125 -8.17 -5.04 8.82
N ALA A 126 -8.37 -6.09 9.61
CA ALA A 126 -7.73 -6.23 10.91
C ALA A 126 -6.28 -6.66 10.69
N VAL A 127 -5.35 -5.89 11.26
CA VAL A 127 -3.89 -6.07 11.13
C VAL A 127 -3.25 -5.96 12.51
N GLY A 128 -1.91 -6.06 12.57
CA GLY A 128 -1.18 -5.81 13.81
C GLY A 128 -1.34 -4.37 14.32
N SER A 129 -1.00 -4.15 15.58
CA SER A 129 -0.90 -2.82 16.19
C SER A 129 0.47 -2.65 16.87
N PRO A 130 0.88 -1.43 17.25
CA PRO A 130 2.14 -1.23 17.98
C PRO A 130 2.24 -2.07 19.27
N GLN A 131 1.12 -2.29 19.95
CA GLN A 131 1.05 -3.06 21.19
C GLN A 131 0.89 -4.56 20.96
N ARG A 132 0.42 -4.95 19.77
CA ARG A 132 0.22 -6.35 19.36
C ARG A 132 0.74 -6.52 17.93
N PRO A 133 2.08 -6.50 17.74
CA PRO A 133 2.64 -6.73 16.43
C PRO A 133 2.28 -8.14 16.00
N THR A 134 1.69 -8.27 14.82
CA THR A 134 1.48 -9.54 14.15
C THR A 134 2.52 -9.68 13.04
N GLY A 135 2.80 -10.91 12.61
CA GLY A 135 3.50 -11.11 11.33
C GLY A 135 2.62 -10.65 10.15
N LEU A 136 2.76 -11.32 9.00
CA LEU A 136 1.84 -11.16 7.87
C LEU A 136 0.48 -11.87 8.10
N VAL A 137 -0.15 -11.60 9.23
CA VAL A 137 -1.51 -12.06 9.53
C VAL A 137 -2.44 -10.87 9.38
N MET A 138 -3.43 -11.03 8.50
CA MET A 138 -4.46 -10.04 8.23
C MET A 138 -5.78 -10.77 8.01
N SER A 139 -6.88 -10.15 8.40
CA SER A 139 -8.22 -10.67 8.14
C SER A 139 -9.16 -9.55 7.73
N THR A 140 -10.19 -9.86 6.96
CA THR A 140 -11.24 -8.92 6.57
C THR A 140 -12.60 -9.58 6.76
N PHE A 141 -13.67 -8.80 6.62
CA PHE A 141 -15.02 -9.33 6.63
C PHE A 141 -15.31 -10.06 5.32
N ASP A 142 -16.09 -11.14 5.37
CA ASP A 142 -16.53 -11.87 4.17
C ASP A 142 -17.31 -10.97 3.20
N ARG A 143 -18.00 -9.97 3.74
CA ARG A 143 -18.73 -8.96 2.98
C ARG A 143 -18.32 -7.56 3.43
N PRO A 144 -17.82 -6.69 2.52
CA PRO A 144 -17.50 -5.32 2.85
C PRO A 144 -18.76 -4.48 3.11
N GLN A 145 -18.60 -3.24 3.57
CA GLN A 145 -19.73 -2.35 3.84
C GLN A 145 -20.12 -1.57 2.59
N GLY A 146 -21.39 -1.64 2.19
CA GLY A 146 -21.92 -0.96 1.00
C GLY A 146 -23.30 -1.46 0.54
N PRO A 147 -23.87 -0.89 -0.54
CA PRO A 147 -25.18 -1.27 -1.06
C PRO A 147 -25.21 -2.72 -1.55
N ALA A 148 -26.27 -3.46 -1.20
CA ALA A 148 -26.38 -4.88 -1.53
C ALA A 148 -26.31 -5.16 -3.03
N VAL A 149 -26.97 -4.32 -3.84
CA VAL A 149 -26.99 -4.40 -5.32
C VAL A 149 -25.58 -4.44 -5.94
N ILE A 150 -24.60 -3.75 -5.35
CA ILE A 150 -23.21 -3.81 -5.81
C ILE A 150 -22.52 -5.04 -5.22
N LEU A 151 -22.71 -5.29 -3.92
CA LEU A 151 -21.92 -6.28 -3.20
C LEU A 151 -22.29 -7.73 -3.53
N ASP A 152 -23.51 -8.00 -3.99
CA ASP A 152 -23.95 -9.34 -4.36
C ASP A 152 -23.18 -9.88 -5.57
N THR A 153 -22.88 -9.03 -6.55
CA THR A 153 -22.08 -9.39 -7.73
C THR A 153 -20.59 -9.13 -7.51
N TRP A 154 -20.24 -7.98 -6.93
CA TRP A 154 -18.86 -7.47 -6.96
C TRP A 154 -18.10 -7.58 -5.64
N GLY A 155 -18.75 -7.98 -4.54
CA GLY A 155 -18.17 -7.95 -3.20
C GLY A 155 -16.84 -8.71 -3.10
N ALA A 156 -16.75 -9.90 -3.69
CA ALA A 156 -15.52 -10.71 -3.70
C ALA A 156 -14.39 -10.01 -4.47
N SER A 157 -14.67 -9.48 -5.66
CA SER A 157 -13.70 -8.76 -6.49
C SER A 157 -13.22 -7.47 -5.83
N ILE A 158 -14.11 -6.72 -5.19
CA ILE A 158 -13.77 -5.52 -4.42
C ILE A 158 -12.83 -5.86 -3.26
N THR A 159 -13.15 -6.91 -2.49
CA THR A 159 -12.29 -7.37 -1.38
C THR A 159 -10.93 -7.85 -1.88
N ALA A 160 -10.90 -8.63 -2.97
CA ALA A 160 -9.65 -9.11 -3.56
C ALA A 160 -8.77 -7.95 -4.06
N PHE A 161 -9.37 -6.97 -4.75
CA PHE A 161 -8.66 -5.79 -5.21
C PHE A 161 -8.09 -4.96 -4.06
N ALA A 162 -8.87 -4.74 -3.00
CA ALA A 162 -8.41 -4.04 -1.80
C ALA A 162 -7.26 -4.79 -1.11
N TRP A 163 -7.33 -6.13 -1.06
CA TRP A 163 -6.29 -6.98 -0.50
C TRP A 163 -4.98 -6.85 -1.28
N GLU A 164 -5.04 -7.02 -2.60
CA GLU A 164 -3.87 -6.90 -3.47
C GLU A 164 -3.28 -5.49 -3.37
N THR A 165 -4.13 -4.45 -3.44
CA THR A 165 -3.70 -3.05 -3.29
C THR A 165 -2.87 -2.82 -2.02
N LEU A 166 -3.33 -3.34 -0.88
CA LEU A 166 -2.63 -3.20 0.39
C LEU A 166 -1.32 -4.00 0.41
N VAL A 167 -1.35 -5.26 -0.05
CA VAL A 167 -0.16 -6.13 -0.08
C VAL A 167 0.90 -5.58 -1.02
N THR A 168 0.53 -5.17 -2.24
CA THR A 168 1.48 -4.57 -3.19
C THR A 168 2.04 -3.26 -2.64
N THR A 169 1.23 -2.42 -1.97
CA THR A 169 1.71 -1.19 -1.31
C THR A 169 2.78 -1.51 -0.27
N ALA A 170 2.51 -2.50 0.59
CA ALA A 170 3.48 -2.96 1.60
C ALA A 170 4.76 -3.50 0.96
N GLN A 171 4.65 -4.29 -0.10
CA GLN A 171 5.80 -4.86 -0.82
C GLN A 171 6.70 -3.77 -1.40
N GLN A 172 6.11 -2.73 -1.98
CA GLN A 172 6.87 -1.61 -2.55
C GLN A 172 7.59 -0.84 -1.44
N LEU A 173 6.90 -0.51 -0.35
CA LEU A 173 7.51 0.15 0.81
C LEU A 173 8.69 -0.65 1.38
N ALA A 174 8.52 -1.97 1.56
CA ALA A 174 9.58 -2.85 2.04
C ALA A 174 10.75 -2.96 1.05
N ALA A 175 10.47 -3.09 -0.25
CA ALA A 175 11.48 -3.14 -1.30
C ALA A 175 12.35 -1.87 -1.33
N GLY A 176 11.76 -0.71 -1.04
CA GLY A 176 12.49 0.55 -0.93
C GLY A 176 13.51 0.56 0.22
N VAL A 177 13.31 -0.22 1.28
CA VAL A 177 14.21 -0.23 2.45
C VAL A 177 15.59 -0.78 2.11
N GLY A 178 15.68 -1.77 1.21
CA GLY A 178 16.96 -2.34 0.84
C GLY A 178 16.87 -3.73 0.21
N LYS A 179 17.95 -4.50 0.34
CA LYS A 179 18.10 -5.81 -0.28
C LYS A 179 18.60 -6.87 0.71
N ASP A 180 18.26 -8.13 0.45
CA ASP A 180 18.79 -9.30 1.15
C ASP A 180 20.21 -9.66 0.67
N ALA A 181 20.82 -10.66 1.32
CA ALA A 181 22.13 -11.20 0.98
C ALA A 181 22.25 -11.66 -0.49
N SER A 182 21.14 -12.10 -1.10
CA SER A 182 21.05 -12.51 -2.50
C SER A 182 20.84 -11.33 -3.47
N GLY A 183 20.79 -10.10 -2.96
CA GLY A 183 20.56 -8.90 -3.76
C GLY A 183 19.10 -8.68 -4.19
N ARG A 184 18.16 -9.44 -3.63
CA ARG A 184 16.72 -9.27 -3.89
C ARG A 184 16.14 -8.20 -2.97
N PRO A 185 15.10 -7.46 -3.39
CA PRO A 185 14.42 -6.51 -2.52
C PRO A 185 13.88 -7.18 -1.25
N LEU A 186 13.89 -6.45 -0.13
CA LEU A 186 13.24 -6.90 1.10
C LEU A 186 11.72 -7.04 0.88
N VAL A 187 11.10 -7.87 1.72
CA VAL A 187 9.66 -8.14 1.70
C VAL A 187 9.01 -7.65 2.99
N PRO A 188 7.69 -7.44 3.02
CA PRO A 188 6.97 -7.20 4.27
C PRO A 188 7.12 -8.43 5.17
N GLY A 189 7.53 -8.23 6.42
CA GLY A 189 7.44 -9.22 7.51
C GLY A 189 6.30 -8.92 8.48
N THR A 190 5.87 -7.65 8.52
CA THR A 190 4.75 -7.17 9.35
C THR A 190 3.99 -6.10 8.59
N ILE A 191 2.66 -6.17 8.64
CA ILE A 191 1.74 -5.09 8.29
C ILE A 191 0.93 -4.79 9.55
N ALA A 192 0.99 -3.54 10.00
CA ALA A 192 0.29 -3.06 11.19
C ALA A 192 -0.21 -1.64 10.98
N ALA A 193 -1.09 -1.18 11.86
CA ALA A 193 -1.65 0.17 11.80
C ALA A 193 -1.77 0.81 13.18
N ASP A 194 -1.61 2.12 13.18
CA ASP A 194 -1.87 3.02 14.30
C ASP A 194 -2.65 4.24 13.77
N THR A 195 -3.06 5.14 14.65
CA THR A 195 -3.82 6.34 14.28
C THR A 195 -3.05 7.15 13.23
N ASN A 196 -3.60 7.22 12.01
CA ASN A 196 -3.00 7.90 10.85
C ASN A 196 -1.60 7.39 10.43
N LEU A 197 -1.24 6.16 10.80
CA LEU A 197 0.05 5.54 10.45
C LEU A 197 -0.14 4.13 9.90
N LEU A 198 0.44 3.88 8.72
CA LEU A 198 0.72 2.54 8.24
C LEU A 198 2.09 2.12 8.79
N LEU A 199 2.17 0.90 9.32
CA LEU A 199 3.39 0.36 9.92
C LEU A 199 3.86 -0.84 9.11
N ILE A 200 5.08 -0.79 8.58
CA ILE A 200 5.66 -1.87 7.78
C ILE A 200 7.00 -2.29 8.37
N GLY A 201 7.08 -3.55 8.80
CA GLY A 201 8.36 -4.18 9.15
C GLY A 201 8.91 -4.86 7.91
N ALA A 202 10.06 -4.44 7.40
CA ALA A 202 10.71 -5.10 6.26
C ALA A 202 11.58 -6.27 6.75
N MET A 203 11.68 -7.35 5.98
CA MET A 203 12.53 -8.49 6.29
C MET A 203 13.17 -9.10 5.04
N ALA A 204 14.29 -9.79 5.23
CA ALA A 204 14.86 -10.65 4.21
C ALA A 204 14.01 -11.90 4.04
N ARG A 205 13.90 -12.38 2.79
CA ARG A 205 13.18 -13.62 2.49
C ARG A 205 13.84 -14.81 3.19
N ASN A 206 13.03 -15.74 3.69
CA ASN A 206 13.54 -17.01 4.17
C ASN A 206 14.17 -17.82 3.04
N ASN A 207 15.19 -18.60 3.37
CA ASN A 207 15.73 -19.61 2.48
C ASN A 207 14.99 -20.93 2.73
N LEU A 208 14.20 -21.38 1.76
CA LEU A 208 13.44 -22.63 1.83
C LEU A 208 14.15 -23.79 1.12
N ALA A 209 15.44 -23.65 0.77
CA ALA A 209 16.19 -24.71 0.08
C ALA A 209 16.22 -26.05 0.84
N TRP A 210 15.90 -26.08 2.13
CA TRP A 210 15.77 -27.28 2.94
C TRP A 210 14.42 -28.01 2.79
N ALA A 211 13.37 -27.35 2.26
CA ALA A 211 12.02 -27.93 2.16
C ALA A 211 11.81 -28.81 0.91
N GLY A 212 12.85 -29.03 0.11
CA GLY A 212 12.86 -29.87 -1.08
C GLY A 212 13.75 -31.13 -0.96
N GLN A 213 14.17 -31.48 0.27
CA GLN A 213 14.84 -32.74 0.61
C GLN A 213 13.91 -33.58 1.48
#